data_AF-A0A814UPJ4-F1
#
_entry.id   AF-A0A814UPJ4-F1
#
_cell.length_a   1.000
_cell.length_b   1.000
_cell.length_c   1.000
_cell.angle_alpha   90.00
_cell.angle_beta   90.00
_cell.angle_gamma   90.00
#
_symmetry.space_group_name_H-M   'P 1'
#
loop_
_entity.id
_entity.type
_entity.pdbx_description
1 polymer ?
#
loop_
_entity_poly.entity_id
_entity_poly.type
_entity_poly.pdbx_seq_one_letter_code
_entity_poly.pdbx_strand_id
1 'polypeptide(L)'
;MSISINLATNSSISQTRSMRPFIVLRILVGIFALSTVVLAVILAINNRTTTETNGNNELCVTSYCVKAANYLIESIDETVEPCEDFYQFVCGTWIKNNRIPDDYQTTASPKQ
;
A
#
# COMPACT_ATOMS: atom_id res chain seq x y z
N MET A 1 -11.02 56.39 34.13
CA MET A 1 -12.01 55.78 33.23
C MET A 1 -11.82 56.35 31.83
N SER A 2 -10.96 55.70 31.04
CA SER A 2 -10.93 55.65 29.56
C SER A 2 -9.59 55.02 29.16
N ILE A 3 -9.63 53.80 28.63
CA ILE A 3 -8.47 53.13 28.03
C ILE A 3 -8.61 53.34 26.52
N SER A 4 -7.70 54.11 25.93
CA SER A 4 -7.59 54.24 24.47
C SER A 4 -6.58 53.20 23.97
N ILE A 5 -7.07 52.14 23.33
CA ILE A 5 -6.23 51.20 22.59
C ILE A 5 -5.95 51.84 21.23
N ASN A 6 -4.73 52.33 21.00
CA ASN A 6 -4.29 52.74 19.68
C ASN A 6 -4.10 51.49 18.82
N LEU A 7 -4.93 51.35 17.79
CA LEU A 7 -4.76 50.38 16.72
C LEU A 7 -3.49 50.76 15.96
N ALA A 8 -2.46 49.92 16.02
CA ALA A 8 -1.33 49.98 15.13
C ALA A 8 -1.83 49.64 13.71
N THR A 9 -2.35 50.63 13.00
CA THR A 9 -2.59 50.53 11.56
C THR A 9 -1.23 50.58 10.88
N ASN A 10 -0.64 49.40 10.69
CA ASN A 10 0.54 49.21 9.87
C ASN A 10 0.18 49.54 8.42
N SER A 11 0.25 50.83 8.11
CA SER A 11 0.05 51.41 6.81
C SER A 11 1.43 51.71 6.24
N SER A 12 1.61 51.34 4.97
CA SER A 12 2.79 51.56 4.11
C SER A 12 4.03 50.68 4.42
N ILE A 13 4.28 49.55 3.74
CA ILE A 13 4.08 49.23 2.32
C ILE A 13 4.24 50.49 1.44
N SER A 14 5.43 51.11 1.40
CA SER A 14 5.93 51.89 0.22
C SER A 14 7.11 52.84 0.52
N GLN A 15 8.17 52.44 1.23
CA GLN A 15 9.37 53.32 1.29
C GLN A 15 10.73 52.61 1.29
N THR A 16 11.17 52.08 0.14
CA THR A 16 12.54 52.24 -0.34
C THR A 16 12.43 52.32 -1.86
N ARG A 17 12.24 53.55 -2.32
CA ARG A 17 12.38 53.96 -3.70
C ARG A 17 13.87 53.83 -4.04
N SER A 18 14.23 53.22 -5.18
CA SER A 18 15.60 53.10 -5.77
C SER A 18 16.29 51.72 -5.71
N MET A 19 16.53 51.09 -4.56
CA MET A 19 17.30 49.81 -4.49
C MET A 19 16.44 48.54 -4.32
N ARG A 20 15.11 48.70 -4.33
CA ARG A 20 14.12 47.62 -4.24
C ARG A 20 13.75 46.89 -5.53
N PRO A 21 14.00 47.35 -6.77
CA PRO A 21 13.54 46.60 -7.93
C PRO A 21 14.28 45.26 -8.02
N PHE A 22 15.57 45.24 -7.70
CA PHE A 22 16.37 44.02 -7.65
C PHE A 22 15.92 43.09 -6.52
N ILE A 23 15.62 43.62 -5.32
CA ILE A 23 15.18 42.82 -4.18
C ILE A 23 13.79 42.23 -4.44
N VAL A 24 12.85 43.03 -4.93
CA VAL A 24 11.49 42.59 -5.29
C VAL A 24 11.55 41.57 -6.44
N LEU A 25 12.41 41.79 -7.44
CA LEU A 25 12.61 40.84 -8.53
C LEU A 25 13.15 39.50 -8.03
N ARG A 26 14.11 39.50 -7.11
CA ARG A 26 14.65 38.26 -6.50
C ARG A 26 13.58 37.53 -5.68
N ILE A 27 12.74 38.25 -4.95
CA ILE A 27 11.63 37.67 -4.19
C ILE A 27 10.59 37.06 -5.14
N LEU A 28 10.21 37.76 -6.21
CA LEU A 28 9.25 37.24 -7.21
C LEU A 28 9.77 35.99 -7.92
N VAL A 29 11.05 35.99 -8.32
CA VAL A 29 11.71 34.82 -8.92
C VAL A 29 11.75 33.65 -7.93
N GLY A 30 12.04 33.91 -6.65
CA GLY A 30 12.04 32.89 -5.60
C GLY A 30 10.65 32.29 -5.37
N ILE A 31 9.60 33.13 -5.30
CA ILE A 31 8.22 32.67 -5.13
C ILE A 31 7.77 31.83 -6.34
N PHE A 32 8.08 32.27 -7.56
CA PHE A 32 7.76 31.52 -8.77
C PHE A 32 8.48 30.16 -8.79
N ALA A 33 9.79 30.15 -8.50
CA ALA A 33 10.57 28.91 -8.40
C ALA A 33 9.98 27.96 -7.34
N LEU A 34 9.68 28.45 -6.13
CA LEU A 34 9.06 27.64 -5.08
C LEU A 34 7.68 27.10 -5.50
N SER A 35 6.84 27.94 -6.12
CA SER A 35 5.52 27.52 -6.61
C SER A 35 5.63 26.43 -7.68
N THR A 36 6.56 26.56 -8.63
CA THR A 36 6.79 25.53 -9.66
C THR A 36 7.32 24.22 -9.09
N VAL A 37 8.22 24.28 -8.10
CA VAL A 37 8.75 23.10 -7.40
C VAL A 37 7.63 22.40 -6.62
N VAL A 38 6.81 23.15 -5.86
CA VAL A 38 5.67 22.61 -5.13
C VAL A 38 4.68 21.94 -6.09
N LEU A 39 4.34 22.59 -7.20
CA LEU A 39 3.44 22.02 -8.20
C LEU A 39 4.02 20.74 -8.84
N ALA A 40 5.30 20.74 -9.20
CA ALA A 40 5.97 19.57 -9.76
C ALA A 40 6.00 18.40 -8.76
N VAL A 41 6.22 18.67 -7.47
CA VAL A 41 6.16 17.67 -6.40
C VAL A 41 4.74 17.12 -6.25
N ILE A 42 3.72 17.96 -6.26
CA ILE A 42 2.30 17.53 -6.20
C ILE A 42 1.97 16.62 -7.39
N LEU A 43 2.36 17.02 -8.62
CA LEU A 43 2.14 16.21 -9.82
C LEU A 43 2.92 14.89 -9.78
N ALA A 44 4.15 14.90 -9.26
CA ALA A 44 4.95 13.70 -9.10
C ALA A 44 4.35 12.74 -8.06
N ILE A 45 3.79 13.26 -6.96
CA ILE A 45 3.08 12.46 -5.95
C ILE A 45 1.80 11.85 -6.53
N ASN A 46 1.02 12.61 -7.32
CA ASN A 46 -0.19 12.11 -7.96
C ASN A 46 0.09 10.97 -8.96
N ASN A 47 1.25 11.00 -9.62
CA ASN A 47 1.68 9.93 -10.53
C ASN A 47 2.31 8.73 -9.80
N ARG A 48 2.46 8.80 -8.46
CA ARG A 48 2.82 7.65 -7.62
C ARG A 48 1.57 6.99 -7.06
N THR A 49 0.61 6.63 -7.91
CA THR A 49 -0.19 5.44 -7.64
C THR A 49 0.64 4.24 -8.07
N THR A 50 1.62 3.90 -7.22
CA THR A 50 2.04 2.51 -7.05
C THR A 50 0.79 1.65 -7.04
N THR A 51 0.77 0.58 -7.84
CA THR A 51 -0.15 -0.55 -7.76
C THR A 51 -0.84 -0.62 -6.41
N GLU A 52 -2.00 0.01 -6.29
CA GLU A 52 -2.89 -0.27 -5.19
C GLU A 52 -3.38 -1.68 -5.45
N THR A 53 -2.81 -2.65 -4.74
CA THR A 53 -3.72 -3.57 -4.07
C THR A 53 -4.65 -2.65 -3.30
N ASN A 54 -5.86 -2.44 -3.83
CA ASN A 54 -6.96 -1.76 -3.17
C ASN A 54 -7.03 -2.35 -1.76
N GLY A 55 -6.42 -1.64 -0.80
CA GLY A 55 -5.82 -2.23 0.38
C GLY A 55 -6.79 -2.40 1.54
N ASN A 56 -8.06 -2.63 1.24
CA ASN A 56 -9.03 -3.13 2.20
C ASN A 56 -9.10 -4.67 2.16
N ASN A 57 -8.00 -5.33 1.76
CA ASN A 57 -7.83 -6.75 2.05
C ASN A 57 -7.40 -6.86 3.51
N GLU A 58 -8.35 -6.65 4.44
CA GLU A 58 -8.14 -7.05 5.81
C GLU A 58 -7.88 -8.57 5.79
N LEU A 59 -6.61 -8.94 5.92
CA LEU A 59 -6.23 -10.34 5.97
C LEU A 59 -6.95 -10.98 7.16
N CYS A 60 -7.64 -12.09 6.92
CA CYS A 60 -8.33 -12.78 8.01
C CYS A 60 -7.29 -13.36 8.97
N VAL A 61 -7.15 -12.74 10.13
CA VAL A 61 -6.24 -13.18 11.21
C VAL A 61 -6.99 -13.87 12.36
N THR A 62 -8.25 -14.28 12.12
CA THR A 62 -8.96 -15.10 13.10
C THR A 62 -8.25 -16.44 13.30
N SER A 63 -8.39 -17.04 14.48
CA SER A 63 -7.77 -18.34 14.78
C SER A 63 -8.16 -19.41 13.76
N TYR A 64 -9.39 -19.37 13.26
CA TYR A 64 -9.86 -20.29 12.23
C TYR A 64 -9.11 -20.11 10.92
N CYS A 65 -8.97 -18.87 10.43
CA CYS A 65 -8.28 -18.58 9.18
C CYS A 65 -6.81 -19.00 9.23
N VAL A 66 -6.09 -18.71 10.32
CA VAL A 66 -4.68 -19.12 10.48
C VAL A 66 -4.54 -20.63 10.50
N LYS A 67 -5.43 -21.34 11.20
CA LYS A 67 -5.42 -22.82 11.24
C LYS A 67 -5.71 -23.42 9.86
N ALA A 68 -6.71 -22.90 9.16
CA ALA A 68 -7.05 -23.37 7.82
C ALA A 68 -5.92 -23.12 6.81
N ALA A 69 -5.29 -21.94 6.87
CA ALA A 69 -4.15 -21.61 6.01
C ALA A 69 -2.96 -22.54 6.28
N ASN A 70 -2.60 -22.78 7.54
CA ASN A 70 -1.53 -23.71 7.89
C ASN A 70 -1.83 -25.13 7.40
N TYR A 71 -3.04 -25.63 7.64
CA TYR A 71 -3.46 -26.96 7.17
C TYR A 71 -3.35 -27.10 5.65
N LEU A 72 -3.75 -26.07 4.90
CA LEU A 72 -3.62 -26.05 3.45
C LEU A 72 -2.14 -26.11 3.02
N ILE A 73 -1.28 -25.25 3.59
CA ILE A 73 0.15 -25.20 3.27
C ILE A 73 0.83 -26.53 3.57
N GLU A 74 0.50 -27.18 4.68
CA GLU A 74 1.04 -28.50 5.05
C GLU A 74 0.57 -29.64 4.14
N SER A 75 -0.50 -29.43 3.37
CA SER A 75 -1.08 -30.44 2.48
C SER A 75 -0.54 -30.39 1.05
N ILE A 76 0.06 -29.27 0.64
CA ILE A 76 0.55 -29.01 -0.73
C ILE A 76 1.87 -29.73 -1.00
N ASP A 77 2.03 -30.24 -2.23
CA ASP A 77 3.26 -30.80 -2.78
C ASP A 77 3.85 -29.86 -3.83
N GLU A 78 4.72 -28.94 -3.41
CA GLU A 78 5.34 -27.93 -4.29
C GLU A 78 6.31 -28.52 -5.33
N THR A 79 6.56 -29.84 -5.29
CA THR A 79 7.39 -30.51 -6.30
C THR A 79 6.66 -30.80 -7.61
N VAL A 80 5.33 -30.62 -7.63
CA VAL A 80 4.47 -30.87 -8.78
C VAL A 80 3.98 -29.55 -9.35
N GLU A 81 4.05 -29.38 -10.68
CA GLU A 81 3.50 -28.19 -11.32
C GLU A 81 1.96 -28.21 -11.26
N PRO A 82 1.30 -27.14 -10.77
CA PRO A 82 -0.15 -27.09 -10.65
C PRO A 82 -0.91 -27.26 -11.97
N CYS A 83 -0.27 -26.89 -13.08
CA CYS A 83 -0.86 -27.00 -14.42
C CYS A 83 -0.83 -28.43 -14.96
N GLU A 84 0.10 -29.27 -14.48
CA GLU A 84 0.27 -30.65 -14.92
C GLU A 84 -0.60 -31.60 -14.10
N ASP A 85 -0.58 -31.48 -12.77
CA ASP A 85 -1.45 -32.25 -11.88
C ASP A 85 -1.84 -31.42 -10.65
N PHE A 86 -2.94 -30.68 -10.78
CA PHE A 86 -3.47 -29.86 -9.69
C PHE A 86 -3.84 -30.68 -8.46
N TYR A 87 -4.36 -31.90 -8.64
CA TYR A 87 -4.77 -32.74 -7.52
C TYR A 87 -3.56 -33.17 -6.69
N GLN A 88 -2.51 -33.64 -7.36
CA GLN A 88 -1.27 -33.98 -6.68
C GLN A 88 -0.58 -32.74 -6.10
N PHE A 89 -0.63 -31.59 -6.76
CA PHE A 89 -0.11 -30.34 -6.19
C PHE A 89 -0.83 -29.95 -4.89
N VAL A 90 -2.18 -29.96 -4.86
CA VAL A 90 -2.92 -29.49 -3.68
C VAL A 90 -3.01 -30.53 -2.55
N CYS A 91 -2.99 -31.82 -2.86
CA CYS A 91 -3.23 -32.91 -1.89
C CYS A 91 -2.04 -33.84 -1.68
N GLY A 92 -0.98 -33.72 -2.48
CA GLY A 92 0.07 -34.73 -2.58
C GLY A 92 0.77 -35.00 -1.26
N THR A 93 1.05 -33.96 -0.46
CA THR A 93 1.66 -34.12 0.86
C THR A 93 0.68 -34.70 1.87
N TRP A 94 -0.60 -34.31 1.80
CA TRP A 94 -1.64 -34.88 2.67
C TRP A 94 -1.78 -36.39 2.47
N ILE A 95 -1.85 -36.85 1.21
CA ILE A 95 -1.99 -38.28 0.87
C ILE A 95 -0.76 -39.08 1.35
N LYS A 96 0.45 -38.50 1.23
CA LYS A 96 1.67 -39.12 1.75
C LYS A 96 1.63 -39.31 3.26
N ASN A 97 1.05 -38.36 3.99
CA ASN A 97 1.03 -38.35 5.46
C ASN A 97 -0.21 -39.01 6.08
N ASN A 98 -1.28 -39.23 5.32
CA ASN A 98 -2.56 -39.75 5.81
C ASN A 98 -2.99 -40.98 4.99
N ARG A 99 -2.56 -42.17 5.44
CA ARG A 99 -3.00 -43.43 4.83
C ARG A 99 -4.42 -43.80 5.29
N ILE A 100 -5.25 -44.19 4.33
CA ILE A 100 -6.58 -44.74 4.60
C ILE A 100 -6.42 -46.11 5.27
N PRO A 101 -6.97 -46.33 6.48
CA PRO A 101 -6.90 -47.63 7.13
C PRO A 101 -7.63 -48.71 6.32
N ASP A 102 -7.15 -49.95 6.40
CA ASP A 102 -7.56 -51.04 5.50
C ASP A 102 -9.04 -51.41 5.61
N ASP A 103 -9.67 -51.17 6.76
CA ASP A 103 -11.10 -51.39 7.02
C ASP A 103 -12.03 -50.41 6.29
N TYR A 104 -11.51 -49.26 5.86
CA TYR A 104 -12.22 -48.28 5.04
C TYR A 104 -11.95 -48.44 3.54
N GLN A 105 -11.04 -49.34 3.15
CA GLN A 105 -10.82 -49.64 1.75
C GLN A 105 -11.94 -50.55 1.26
N THR A 106 -12.98 -49.94 0.68
CA THR A 106 -13.99 -50.69 -0.05
C THR A 106 -13.27 -51.52 -1.10
N THR A 107 -13.31 -52.85 -0.96
CA THR A 107 -12.75 -53.82 -1.90
C THR A 107 -13.55 -53.78 -3.21
N ALA A 108 -13.50 -52.66 -3.94
CA ALA A 108 -14.04 -52.40 -5.26
C ALA A 108 -13.86 -50.91 -5.62
N SER A 109 -12.65 -50.50 -5.99
CA SER A 109 -12.50 -49.43 -6.99
C SER A 109 -11.27 -49.75 -7.85
N PRO A 110 -11.44 -49.87 -9.18
CA PRO A 110 -10.32 -50.07 -10.08
C PRO A 110 -9.37 -48.89 -9.92
N LYS A 111 -8.08 -49.18 -9.78
CA LYS A 111 -7.05 -48.17 -10.05
C LYS A 111 -7.28 -47.68 -11.47
N GLN A 112 -7.62 -46.41 -11.62
CA GLN A 112 -7.45 -45.72 -12.90
C GLN A 112 -5.96 -45.52 -13.14
#